data_AF-A0AA42CPF2-F1
#
_entry.id   AF-A0AA42CPF2-F1
#
_cell.length_a   1.000
_cell.length_b   1.000
_cell.length_c   1.000
_cell.angle_alpha   90.00
_cell.angle_beta   90.00
_cell.angle_gamma   90.00
#
_symmetry.space_group_name_H-M   'P 1'
#
loop_
_entity.id
_entity.type
_entity.pdbx_description
1 polymer ?
#
loop_
_entity_poly.entity_id
_entity_poly.type
_entity_poly.pdbx_seq_one_letter_code
_entity_poly.pdbx_strand_id
1 'polypeptide(L)' 'MGKRSGIINHEEGLGKLSLADLDREISRCHMRFGIAVSTRMRKQFESRIHWLESIESDAALNKRPGS' A
#
# COMPACT_ATOMS: atom_id res chain seq x y z
N MET A 1 -24.38 6.26 4.56
CA MET A 1 -23.25 5.43 5.03
C MET A 1 -22.11 5.59 4.04
N GLY A 2 -21.15 6.46 4.34
CA GLY A 2 -20.10 6.85 3.40
C GLY A 2 -19.11 5.71 3.16
N LYS A 3 -19.08 5.20 1.93
CA LYS A 3 -18.00 4.32 1.46
C LYS A 3 -16.69 5.09 1.66
N ARG A 4 -15.86 4.70 2.62
CA ARG A 4 -14.46 5.16 2.73
C ARG A 4 -13.68 4.60 1.54
N SER A 5 -13.91 5.20 0.38
CA SER A 5 -13.30 4.90 -0.90
C SER A 5 -11.81 5.28 -0.79
N GLY A 6 -10.98 4.31 -0.46
CA GLY A 6 -9.55 4.53 -0.27
C GLY A 6 -8.84 3.42 0.48
N ILE A 7 -9.56 2.57 1.22
CA ILE A 7 -8.96 1.37 1.81
C ILE A 7 -9.05 0.25 0.78
N ILE A 8 -7.90 -0.09 0.20
CA ILE A 8 -7.80 -1.12 -0.84
C ILE A 8 -7.73 -2.47 -0.14
N ASN A 9 -8.89 -3.08 0.05
CA ASN A 9 -9.01 -4.30 0.84
C ASN A 9 -8.61 -5.58 0.07
N HIS A 10 -8.37 -5.50 -1.24
CA HIS A 10 -8.09 -6.67 -2.09
C HIS A 10 -7.10 -6.35 -3.23
N GLU A 11 -6.36 -7.38 -3.66
CA GLU A 11 -5.38 -7.32 -4.75
C GLU A 11 -5.98 -6.82 -6.08
N GLU A 12 -7.26 -7.13 -6.34
CA GLU A 12 -7.98 -6.65 -7.53
C GLU A 12 -8.10 -5.11 -7.61
N GLY A 13 -7.98 -4.42 -6.48
CA GLY A 13 -7.95 -2.95 -6.43
C GLY A 13 -6.57 -2.37 -6.73
N LEU A 14 -5.50 -3.17 -6.66
CA LEU A 14 -4.13 -2.72 -6.92
C LEU A 14 -3.85 -2.53 -8.41
N GLY A 15 -4.42 -3.37 -9.29
CA GLY A 15 -4.23 -3.22 -10.75
C GLY A 15 -4.79 -1.89 -11.29
N LYS A 16 -5.60 -1.18 -10.50
CA LYS A 16 -6.19 0.13 -10.82
C LYS A 16 -5.55 1.28 -10.07
N LEU A 17 -4.57 1.02 -9.21
CA LEU A 17 -3.86 2.05 -8.47
C LEU A 17 -2.89 2.78 -9.39
N SER A 18 -3.01 4.10 -9.42
CA SER A 18 -1.89 4.93 -9.87
C SER A 18 -0.75 4.82 -8.86
N LEU A 19 0.50 5.03 -9.30
CA LEU A 19 1.64 5.09 -8.37
C LEU A 19 1.39 6.10 -7.24
N ALA A 20 0.79 7.24 -7.55
CA ALA A 20 0.47 8.27 -6.56
C ALA A 20 -0.52 7.77 -5.49
N ASP A 21 -1.43 6.86 -5.83
CA ASP A 21 -2.36 6.29 -4.86
C ASP A 21 -1.73 5.15 -4.05
N LEU A 22 -0.74 4.45 -4.62
CA LEU A 22 0.09 3.47 -3.92
C LEU A 22 0.93 4.15 -2.83
N ASP A 23 1.63 5.24 -3.18
CA ASP A 23 2.43 6.04 -2.23
C ASP A 23 1.58 6.61 -1.09
N ARG A 24 0.36 7.07 -1.42
CA ARG A 24 -0.61 7.54 -0.42
C ARG A 24 -1.01 6.44 0.54
N GLU A 25 -1.20 5.21 0.06
CA GLU A 25 -1.56 4.08 0.92
C GLU A 25 -0.39 3.62 1.78
N ILE A 26 0.83 3.54 1.23
CA ILE A 26 2.06 3.27 1.98
C ILE A 26 2.22 4.29 3.11
N SER A 27 2.10 5.58 2.80
CA SER A 27 2.17 6.68 3.78
C SER A 27 1.11 6.55 4.87
N ARG A 28 -0.13 6.19 4.51
CA ARG A 28 -1.22 5.93 5.48
C ARG A 28 -0.89 4.75 6.39
N CYS A 29 -0.33 3.67 5.84
CA CYS A 29 0.05 2.50 6.61
C CYS A 29 1.20 2.82 7.58
N HIS A 30 2.23 3.59 7.17
CA HIS A 30 3.29 4.04 8.08
C HIS A 30 2.76 4.91 9.23
N MET A 31 1.90 5.89 8.92
CA MET A 31 1.28 6.73 9.95
C MET A 31 0.50 5.87 10.95
N ARG A 32 -0.30 4.91 10.46
CA ARG A 32 -1.08 3.99 11.31
C ARG A 32 -0.21 3.02 12.10
N PHE A 33 0.89 2.56 11.53
CA PHE A 33 1.87 1.72 12.22
C PHE A 33 2.48 2.46 13.43
N GLY A 34 2.83 3.74 13.27
CA GLY A 34 3.39 4.57 14.34
C GLY A 34 2.43 4.80 15.51
N ILE A 35 1.12 4.87 15.25
CA ILE A 35 0.08 5.04 16.28
C ILE A 35 -0.58 3.73 16.72
N ALA A 36 -0.15 2.58 16.19
CA ALA A 36 -0.77 1.29 16.51
C ALA A 36 -0.44 0.87 17.95
N VAL A 37 -1.51 0.70 18.72
CA VAL A 37 -1.45 0.40 20.17
C VAL A 37 -1.16 -1.07 20.50
N SER A 38 -1.36 -1.99 19.55
CA SER A 38 -1.13 -3.42 19.77
C SER A 38 -0.11 -3.99 18.80
N THR A 39 0.67 -4.96 19.29
CA THR A 39 1.66 -5.70 18.49
C THR A 39 1.01 -6.40 17.30
N ARG A 40 -0.22 -6.92 17.46
CA ARG A 40 -0.98 -7.53 16.36
C ARG A 40 -1.30 -6.53 15.26
N MET A 41 -1.73 -5.33 15.63
CA MET A 41 -2.04 -4.27 14.67
C MET A 41 -0.79 -3.74 13.97
N ARG A 42 0.34 -3.62 14.69
CA ARG A 42 1.64 -3.30 14.10
C ARG A 42 2.04 -4.32 13.04
N LYS A 43 1.99 -5.62 13.35
CA LYS A 43 2.30 -6.69 12.38
C LYS A 43 1.39 -6.66 11.14
N GLN A 44 0.11 -6.33 11.31
CA GLN A 44 -0.80 -6.19 10.18
C GLN A 44 -0.42 -5.02 9.26
N PHE A 45 -0.03 -3.87 9.82
CA PHE A 45 0.42 -2.74 9.02
C PHE A 45 1.80 -2.98 8.39
N GLU A 46 2.73 -3.58 9.13
CA GLU A 46 4.05 -3.99 8.63
C GLU A 46 3.96 -4.92 7.43
N SER A 47 3.17 -6.01 7.54
CA SER A 47 2.94 -6.92 6.42
C SER A 47 2.31 -6.22 5.21
N ARG A 48 1.44 -5.24 5.45
CA ARG A 48 0.79 -4.49 4.38
C ARG A 48 1.73 -3.48 3.72
N ILE A 49 2.61 -2.82 4.48
CA ILE A 49 3.64 -1.92 3.94
C ILE A 49 4.56 -2.71 3.01
N HIS A 50 5.12 -3.82 3.47
CA HIS A 50 6.02 -4.64 2.65
C HIS A 50 5.38 -5.14 1.35
N TRP A 51 4.11 -5.52 1.40
CA TRP A 51 3.38 -5.92 0.22
C TRP A 51 3.23 -4.77 -0.78
N LEU A 52 2.85 -3.57 -0.31
CA LEU A 52 2.69 -2.38 -1.16
C LEU A 52 4.02 -1.91 -1.75
N GLU A 53 5.11 -1.93 -0.96
CA GLU A 53 6.47 -1.60 -1.41
C GLU A 53 6.97 -2.57 -2.49
N SER A 54 6.67 -3.87 -2.36
CA SER A 54 7.00 -4.85 -3.40
C SER A 54 6.33 -4.52 -4.73
N ILE A 55 5.07 -4.10 -4.70
CA ILE A 55 4.33 -3.71 -5.91
C ILE A 55 4.88 -2.41 -6.50
N GLU A 56 5.26 -1.45 -5.65
CA GLU A 56 5.90 -0.21 -6.09
C GLU A 56 7.22 -0.50 -6.81
N SER A 57 8.05 -1.37 -6.22
CA SER A 57 9.31 -1.83 -6.81
C SER A 57 9.09 -2.53 -8.16
N ASP A 58 8.12 -3.45 -8.24
CA ASP A 58 7.79 -4.15 -9.49
C ASP A 58 7.25 -3.19 -10.57
N ALA A 59 6.42 -2.22 -10.18
CA ALA A 59 5.92 -1.20 -11.08
C ALA A 59 7.04 -0.25 -11.56
N ALA A 60 8.03 0.05 -10.71
CA ALA A 60 9.19 0.84 -11.07
C ALA A 60 10.13 0.09 -12.03
N LEU A 61 10.32 -1.22 -11.84
CA LEU A 61 11.13 -2.07 -12.71
C LEU A 61 10.51 -2.22 -14.11
N ASN A 62 9.19 -2.36 -14.20
CA ASN A 62 8.47 -2.48 -15.48
C ASN A 62 8.37 -1.17 -16.30
N LYS A 63 8.82 -0.04 -15.76
CA LYS A 63 8.81 1.27 -16.45
C LYS A 63 10.13 1.63 -17.15
N ARG A 64 11.14 0.75 -17.15
CA ARG A 64 12.40 1.03 -17.89
C ARG A 64 12.16 0.89 -19.39
N PRO A 65 12.32 1.95 -20.21
CA PRO A 65 12.38 1.79 -21.66
C PRO A 65 13.77 1.23 -21.99
N GLY A 66 13.83 0.01 -22.54
CA GLY A 66 15.05 -0.52 -23.13
C GLY A 66 15.29 -2.01 -22.86
N SER A 67 14.81 -2.84 -23.77
CA SER A 67 15.64 -3.89 -24.39
C SER A 67 15.51 -3.73 -25.89
#